data_AF-A0A515KGM1-F1
#
_entry.id   AF-A0A515KGM1-F1
#
_cell.length_a   1.000
_cell.length_b   1.000
_cell.length_c   1.000
_cell.angle_alpha   90.00
_cell.angle_beta   90.00
_cell.angle_gamma   90.00
#
_symmetry.space_group_name_H-M   'P 1'
#
loop_
_entity.id
_entity.type
_entity.pdbx_description
1 polymer ?
#
loop_
_entity_poly.entity_id
_entity_poly.type
_entity_poly.pdbx_seq_one_letter_code
_entity_poly.pdbx_strand_id
1 'polypeptide(L)'
;MHGSPPGIFLREITLTDFSAVQANFTAIATAHADFAKASMESSKSYFEKLATVKSPQNFMELTTEFTKSAYETFVTDAAKISELYKAAFQPAAAKI
;
A
#
# COMPACT_ATOMS: atom_id res chain seq x y z
N MET A 1 1.83 34.27 -41.84
CA MET A 1 1.92 35.03 -40.58
C MET A 1 2.05 34.02 -39.45
N HIS A 2 2.85 34.40 -38.46
CA HIS A 2 3.39 33.64 -37.32
C HIS A 2 2.47 32.56 -36.74
N GLY A 3 2.93 31.31 -36.75
CA GLY A 3 2.40 30.25 -35.91
C GLY A 3 2.89 30.46 -34.47
N SER A 4 1.95 30.47 -33.52
CA SER A 4 2.28 30.27 -32.11
C SER A 4 2.83 28.85 -31.94
N PRO A 5 4.04 28.64 -31.37
CA PRO A 5 4.50 27.31 -31.02
C PRO A 5 3.72 26.76 -29.81
N PRO A 6 3.73 25.42 -29.63
CA PRO A 6 2.86 24.65 -28.75
C PRO A 6 3.27 24.71 -27.27
N GLY A 7 3.20 25.89 -26.65
CA GLY A 7 3.63 26.11 -25.26
C GLY A 7 2.61 25.71 -24.19
N ILE A 8 1.31 25.77 -24.50
CA ILE A 8 0.25 25.51 -23.51
C ILE A 8 -0.01 24.00 -23.36
N PHE A 9 -0.01 23.27 -24.48
CA PHE A 9 -0.29 21.83 -24.52
C PHE A 9 0.78 20.99 -23.80
N LEU A 10 2.06 21.33 -23.95
CA LEU A 10 3.16 20.65 -23.26
C LEU A 10 3.18 20.92 -21.74
N ARG A 11 2.68 22.08 -21.31
CA ARG A 11 2.64 22.47 -19.89
C ARG A 11 1.49 21.79 -19.14
N GLU A 12 0.35 21.57 -19.78
CA GLU A 12 -0.77 20.85 -19.18
C GLU A 12 -0.51 19.34 -19.02
N ILE A 13 0.14 18.72 -20.01
CA ILE A 13 0.54 17.30 -19.94
C ILE A 13 1.57 17.08 -18.82
N THR A 14 2.59 17.94 -18.72
CA THR A 14 3.65 17.80 -17.71
C THR A 14 3.17 18.04 -16.27
N LEU A 15 2.23 18.97 -16.05
CA LEU A 15 1.68 19.24 -14.71
C LEU A 15 0.67 18.17 -14.26
N THR A 16 -0.17 17.68 -15.17
CA THR A 16 -1.13 16.60 -14.89
C THR A 16 -0.43 15.28 -14.58
N ASP A 17 0.62 14.93 -15.33
CA ASP A 17 1.41 13.71 -15.09
C ASP A 17 2.18 13.78 -13.76
N PHE A 18 2.78 14.92 -13.42
CA PHE A 18 3.53 15.05 -12.16
C PHE A 18 2.62 14.96 -10.93
N SER A 19 1.45 15.61 -10.97
CA SER A 19 0.47 15.54 -9.88
C SER A 19 -0.06 14.12 -9.66
N ALA A 20 -0.34 13.39 -10.74
CA ALA A 20 -0.82 12.01 -10.65
C ALA A 20 0.25 11.06 -10.08
N VAL A 21 1.50 11.21 -10.54
CA VAL A 21 2.64 10.44 -10.01
C VAL A 21 2.84 10.75 -8.53
N GLN A 22 2.85 12.03 -8.13
CA GLN A 22 2.99 12.43 -6.73
C GLN A 22 1.89 11.82 -5.85
N ALA A 23 0.62 11.87 -6.30
CA ALA A 23 -0.50 11.29 -5.57
C ALA A 23 -0.34 9.77 -5.39
N ASN A 24 0.11 9.05 -6.43
CA ASN A 24 0.38 7.61 -6.34
C ASN A 24 1.49 7.31 -5.32
N PHE A 25 2.56 8.10 -5.28
CA PHE A 25 3.62 7.93 -4.27
C PHE A 25 3.13 8.21 -2.85
N THR A 26 2.28 9.22 -2.64
CA THR A 26 1.63 9.44 -1.34
C THR A 26 0.76 8.24 -0.96
N ALA A 27 -0.03 7.70 -1.89
CA ALA A 27 -0.86 6.53 -1.64
C ALA A 27 -0.02 5.28 -1.28
N ILE A 28 1.15 5.08 -1.92
CA ILE A 28 2.10 4.01 -1.57
C ILE A 28 2.61 4.21 -0.13
N ALA A 29 3.07 5.42 0.21
CA ALA A 29 3.55 5.72 1.56
C ALA A 29 2.46 5.47 2.62
N THR A 30 1.22 5.88 2.35
CA THR A 30 0.07 5.59 3.22
C THR A 30 -0.20 4.09 3.33
N ALA A 31 -0.18 3.35 2.24
CA ALA A 31 -0.40 1.90 2.28
C ALA A 31 0.64 1.16 3.13
N HIS A 32 1.92 1.56 3.05
CA HIS A 32 2.96 1.03 3.93
C HIS A 32 2.75 1.41 5.39
N ALA A 33 2.35 2.66 5.68
CA ALA A 33 2.05 3.10 7.04
C ALA A 33 0.87 2.34 7.65
N ASP A 34 -0.19 2.12 6.87
CA ASP A 34 -1.37 1.34 7.28
C ASP A 34 -0.99 -0.11 7.60
N PHE A 35 -0.22 -0.77 6.73
CA PHE A 35 0.27 -2.13 6.94
C PHE A 35 1.13 -2.23 8.22
N ALA A 36 2.04 -1.27 8.43
CA ALA A 36 2.90 -1.23 9.61
C ALA A 36 2.05 -1.07 10.89
N LYS A 37 1.06 -0.18 10.88
CA LYS A 37 0.14 0.01 11.99
C LYS A 37 -0.64 -1.27 12.30
N ALA A 38 -1.24 -1.91 11.29
CA ALA A 38 -1.98 -3.16 11.45
C ALA A 38 -1.09 -4.28 12.02
N SER A 39 0.15 -4.40 11.52
CA SER A 39 1.13 -5.38 12.02
C SER A 39 1.49 -5.15 13.49
N MET A 40 1.68 -3.89 13.90
CA MET A 40 1.98 -3.53 15.29
C MET A 40 0.79 -3.80 16.22
N GLU A 41 -0.42 -3.45 15.82
CA GLU A 41 -1.65 -3.72 16.59
C GLU A 41 -1.89 -5.22 16.76
N SER A 42 -1.72 -6.01 15.68
CA SER A 42 -1.81 -7.47 15.73
C SER A 42 -0.75 -8.08 16.64
N SER A 43 0.50 -7.64 16.52
CA SER A 43 1.61 -8.12 17.38
C SER A 43 1.36 -7.78 18.85
N LYS A 44 0.90 -6.56 19.15
CA LYS A 44 0.53 -6.15 20.52
C LYS A 44 -0.56 -7.07 21.08
N SER A 45 -1.62 -7.32 20.32
CA SER A 45 -2.70 -8.23 20.74
C SER A 45 -2.19 -9.65 20.97
N TYR A 46 -1.32 -10.15 20.08
CA TYR A 46 -0.68 -11.46 20.24
C TYR A 46 0.11 -11.55 21.53
N PHE A 47 0.96 -10.55 21.85
CA PHE A 47 1.76 -10.56 23.08
C PHE A 47 0.91 -10.42 24.35
N GLU A 48 -0.12 -9.57 24.33
CA GLU A 48 -1.08 -9.46 25.44
C GLU A 48 -1.76 -10.79 25.72
N LYS A 49 -2.22 -11.50 24.67
CA LYS A 49 -2.82 -12.83 24.80
C LYS A 49 -1.78 -13.88 25.24
N LEU A 50 -0.59 -13.86 24.64
CA LEU A 50 0.48 -14.82 24.92
C LEU A 50 0.89 -14.81 26.39
N ALA A 51 0.93 -13.63 27.01
CA ALA A 51 1.23 -13.46 28.44
C ALA A 51 0.22 -14.18 29.37
N THR A 52 -0.96 -14.54 28.87
CA THR A 52 -2.03 -15.18 29.66
C THR A 52 -2.19 -16.68 29.38
N VAL A 53 -1.47 -17.23 28.39
CA VAL A 53 -1.56 -18.63 28.00
C VAL A 53 -0.97 -19.55 29.07
N LYS A 54 -1.66 -20.65 29.40
CA LYS A 54 -1.26 -21.61 30.45
C LYS A 54 -1.09 -23.05 29.97
N SER A 55 -1.34 -23.33 28.68
CA SER A 55 -1.26 -24.68 28.12
C SER A 55 -0.64 -24.66 26.72
N PRO A 56 0.02 -25.76 26.30
CA PRO A 56 0.55 -25.89 24.94
C PRO A 56 -0.52 -25.79 23.85
N GLN A 57 -1.73 -26.33 24.10
CA GLN A 57 -2.83 -26.25 23.14
C GLN A 57 -3.25 -24.80 22.88
N ASN A 58 -3.46 -24.01 23.94
CA ASN A 58 -3.86 -22.60 23.78
C ASN A 58 -2.76 -21.76 23.13
N PHE A 59 -1.48 -22.10 23.37
CA PHE A 59 -0.36 -21.49 22.66
C PHE A 59 -0.45 -21.77 21.15
N MET A 60 -0.64 -23.04 20.77
CA MET A 60 -0.74 -23.44 19.36
C MET A 60 -1.93 -22.78 18.67
N GLU A 61 -3.09 -22.72 19.32
CA GLU A 61 -4.28 -22.04 18.79
C GLU A 61 -4.00 -20.54 18.58
N LEU A 62 -3.44 -19.86 19.60
CA LEU A 62 -3.12 -18.44 19.52
C LEU A 62 -2.10 -18.11 18.42
N THR A 63 -1.00 -18.86 18.34
CA THR A 63 0.02 -18.66 17.30
C THR A 63 -0.53 -18.96 15.91
N THR A 64 -1.37 -19.99 15.76
CA THR A 64 -2.01 -20.32 14.48
C THR A 64 -2.94 -19.19 14.03
N GLU A 65 -3.76 -18.65 14.93
CA GLU A 65 -4.65 -17.51 14.64
C GLU A 65 -3.83 -16.28 14.22
N PHE A 66 -2.79 -15.93 14.98
CA PHE A 66 -1.91 -14.81 14.65
C PHE A 66 -1.22 -14.98 13.29
N THR A 67 -0.63 -16.15 13.02
CA THR A 67 0.04 -16.43 11.74
C THR A 67 -0.92 -16.36 10.56
N LYS A 68 -2.14 -16.92 10.69
CA LYS A 68 -3.16 -16.85 9.65
C LYS A 68 -3.55 -15.39 9.36
N SER A 69 -3.87 -14.63 10.40
CA SER A 69 -4.24 -13.22 10.28
C SER A 69 -3.12 -12.36 9.67
N ALA A 70 -1.87 -12.58 10.11
CA ALA A 70 -0.71 -11.89 9.57
C ALA A 70 -0.50 -12.19 8.08
N TYR A 71 -0.69 -13.45 7.67
CA TYR A 71 -0.60 -13.86 6.26
C TYR A 71 -1.69 -13.22 5.39
N GLU A 72 -2.95 -13.26 5.84
CA GLU A 72 -4.08 -12.65 5.12
C GLU A 72 -3.90 -11.13 4.95
N THR A 73 -3.44 -10.46 6.01
CA THR A 73 -3.11 -9.03 5.99
C THR A 73 -1.99 -8.75 5.00
N PHE A 74 -0.88 -9.49 5.08
CA PHE A 74 0.26 -9.33 4.18
C PHE A 74 -0.12 -9.49 2.71
N VAL A 75 -0.84 -10.55 2.35
CA VAL A 75 -1.23 -10.79 0.95
C VAL A 75 -2.13 -9.68 0.43
N THR A 76 -3.08 -9.22 1.26
CA THR A 76 -4.00 -8.14 0.91
C THR A 76 -3.25 -6.83 0.67
N ASP A 77 -2.40 -6.42 1.59
CA ASP A 77 -1.66 -5.16 1.49
C ASP A 77 -0.57 -5.23 0.41
N ALA A 78 0.10 -6.37 0.23
CA ALA A 78 1.07 -6.56 -0.85
C ALA A 78 0.41 -6.43 -2.23
N ALA A 79 -0.80 -6.98 -2.40
CA ALA A 79 -1.57 -6.80 -3.64
C ALA A 79 -1.91 -5.32 -3.86
N LYS A 80 -2.42 -4.63 -2.83
CA LYS A 80 -2.73 -3.18 -2.88
C LYS A 80 -1.51 -2.35 -3.27
N ILE A 81 -0.37 -2.58 -2.62
CA ILE A 81 0.88 -1.86 -2.89
C ILE A 81 1.38 -2.16 -4.32
N SER A 82 1.29 -3.41 -4.78
CA SER A 82 1.66 -3.78 -6.15
C SER A 82 0.84 -3.02 -7.20
N GLU A 83 -0.47 -2.91 -7.01
CA GLU A 83 -1.34 -2.14 -7.93
C GLU A 83 -1.02 -0.65 -7.91
N LEU A 84 -0.71 -0.08 -6.76
CA LEU A 84 -0.27 1.32 -6.65
C LEU A 84 1.05 1.58 -7.40
N TYR A 85 2.00 0.64 -7.30
CA TYR A 85 3.24 0.74 -8.06
C TYR A 85 3.02 0.63 -9.57
N LYS A 86 2.14 -0.27 -10.04
CA LYS A 86 1.76 -0.33 -11.46
C LYS A 86 1.16 1.00 -11.91
N ALA A 87 0.25 1.59 -11.13
CA ALA A 87 -0.36 2.88 -11.43
C ALA A 87 0.66 4.04 -11.46
N ALA A 88 1.68 4.01 -10.61
CA ALA A 88 2.74 5.03 -10.58
C ALA A 88 3.65 5.00 -11.82
N PHE A 89 3.81 3.84 -12.46
CA PHE A 89 4.75 3.64 -13.57
C PHE A 89 4.08 3.33 -14.92
N GLN A 90 2.75 3.18 -14.97
CA GLN A 90 2.03 3.05 -16.23
C GLN A 90 2.03 4.40 -16.98
N PRO A 91 2.47 4.44 -18.25
CA PRO A 91 2.42 5.66 -19.04
C PRO A 91 0.97 6.07 -19.29
N ALA A 92 0.66 7.36 -19.13
CA ALA A 92 -0.68 7.93 -19.32
C ALA A 92 -1.30 7.60 -20.70
N ALA A 93 -0.47 7.31 -21.71
CA ALA A 93 -0.89 6.92 -23.06
C ALA A 93 -1.53 5.51 -23.17
N ALA A 94 -1.48 4.67 -22.13
CA ALA A 94 -2.08 3.33 -22.15
C ALA A 94 -3.60 3.31 -21.87
N LYS A 95 -4.24 4.48 -21.71
CA LYS A 95 -5.68 4.63 -21.41
C LYS A 95 -6.50 5.26 -22.55
N ILE A 96 -5.95 5.38 -23.77
CA ILE A 96 -6.62 5.94 -24.96
C ILE A 96 -7.01 4.83 -25.93
#